data_AF-A0A3M1H6D0-F1
#
_entry.id   AF-A0A3M1H6D0-F1
#
_cell.length_a   1.000
_cell.length_b   1.000
_cell.length_c   1.000
_cell.angle_alpha   90.00
_cell.angle_beta   90.00
_cell.angle_gamma   90.00
#
_symmetry.space_group_name_H-M   'P 1'
#
loop_
_entity.id
_entity.type
_entity.pdbx_description
1 polymer ?
#
loop_
_entity_poly.entity_id
_entity_poly.type
_entity_poly.pdbx_seq_one_letter_code
_entity_poly.pdbx_strand_id
1 'polypeptide(L)'
;YKVIPLSMKIIFIFLLFSYLGGTCLKPFGAWIRFVGVFWILLYHWKLFCQPKTRTPMARALFGASWFFLIGLGIQAILPVWTIDGEHILFIGGFGMMVLLISSRVILAHGPGKASEKDWFPYYPLLVLAVLTFFFRLFPLFWPEFRWIWLTGAAFSWALVLLLWGVSFLPKICSSIKK
;
A
#
# COMPACT_ATOMS: atom_id res chain seq x y z
N TYR A 1 -12.18 -27.13 7.09
CA TYR A 1 -12.60 -25.71 7.11
C TYR A 1 -12.15 -25.08 8.43
N LYS A 2 -11.16 -24.18 8.42
CA LYS A 2 -10.78 -23.44 9.64
C LYS A 2 -11.85 -22.39 9.90
N VAL A 3 -12.51 -22.48 11.06
CA VAL A 3 -13.50 -21.49 11.52
C VAL A 3 -12.81 -20.13 11.57
N ILE A 4 -13.33 -19.16 10.83
CA ILE A 4 -12.86 -17.78 10.87
C ILE A 4 -13.00 -17.31 12.33
N PRO A 5 -11.92 -16.85 12.98
CA PRO A 5 -11.98 -16.42 14.37
C PRO A 5 -13.01 -15.29 14.51
N LEU A 6 -13.77 -15.30 15.60
CA LEU A 6 -14.86 -14.35 15.84
C LEU A 6 -14.40 -12.89 15.68
N SER A 7 -13.15 -12.59 16.05
CA SER A 7 -12.51 -11.29 15.87
C SER A 7 -12.49 -10.83 14.41
N MET A 8 -12.20 -11.71 13.45
CA MET A 8 -12.20 -11.38 12.02
C MET A 8 -13.60 -11.10 11.47
N LYS A 9 -14.63 -11.81 11.98
CA LYS A 9 -16.03 -11.54 11.58
C LYS A 9 -16.49 -10.17 12.07
N ILE A 10 -16.14 -9.82 13.31
CA ILE A 10 -16.46 -8.51 13.90
C ILE A 10 -15.76 -7.40 13.12
N ILE A 11 -14.49 -7.57 12.76
CA ILE A 11 -13.74 -6.62 11.93
C ILE A 11 -14.41 -6.43 10.56
N PHE A 12 -14.81 -7.51 9.91
CA PHE A 12 -15.43 -7.44 8.60
C PHE A 12 -16.77 -6.69 8.63
N ILE A 13 -17.62 -7.01 9.60
CA ILE A 13 -18.91 -6.33 9.82
C ILE A 13 -18.67 -4.84 10.14
N PHE A 14 -17.69 -4.55 10.99
CA PHE A 14 -17.33 -3.17 11.34
C PHE A 14 -16.86 -2.36 10.13
N LEU A 15 -16.01 -2.92 9.27
CA LEU A 15 -15.55 -2.27 8.05
C LEU A 15 -16.70 -2.05 7.05
N LEU A 16 -17.60 -3.03 6.93
CA LEU A 16 -18.79 -2.93 6.08
C LEU A 16 -19.72 -1.79 6.53
N PHE A 17 -20.02 -1.73 7.83
CA PHE A 17 -20.83 -0.66 8.42
C PHE A 17 -20.14 0.71 8.33
N SER A 18 -18.82 0.74 8.41
CA SER A 18 -18.05 1.97 8.26
C SER A 18 -18.12 2.56 6.85
N TYR A 19 -18.25 1.70 5.84
CA TYR A 19 -18.45 2.12 4.45
C TYR A 19 -19.85 2.71 4.24
N LEU A 20 -20.88 2.06 4.79
CA LEU A 20 -22.27 2.56 4.79
C LEU A 20 -22.43 3.86 5.61
N GLY A 21 -21.70 3.97 6.72
CA GLY A 21 -21.63 5.20 7.52
C GLY A 21 -20.94 6.35 6.78
N GLY A 22 -19.97 6.05 5.91
CA GLY A 22 -19.26 7.05 5.10
C GLY A 22 -20.15 7.77 4.08
N THR A 23 -21.23 7.15 3.61
CA THR A 23 -22.16 7.78 2.67
C THR A 23 -23.16 8.71 3.38
N CYS A 24 -23.55 8.40 4.62
CA CYS A 24 -24.56 9.17 5.36
C CYS A 24 -23.97 10.17 6.37
N LEU A 25 -22.80 9.87 6.96
CA LEU A 25 -22.12 10.67 7.99
C LEU A 25 -20.63 10.76 7.66
N LYS A 26 -20.32 11.51 6.60
CA LYS A 26 -19.00 11.57 5.94
C LYS A 26 -17.78 11.62 6.88
N PRO A 27 -17.67 12.54 7.87
CA PRO A 27 -16.49 12.59 8.74
C PRO A 27 -16.46 11.45 9.75
N PHE A 28 -17.61 11.05 10.30
CA PHE A 28 -17.69 10.01 11.34
C PHE A 28 -17.31 8.63 10.79
N GLY A 29 -17.76 8.31 9.56
CA GLY A 29 -17.37 7.08 8.87
C GLY A 29 -15.85 7.00 8.62
N ALA A 30 -15.19 8.12 8.31
CA ALA A 30 -13.74 8.15 8.10
C ALA A 30 -12.96 7.84 9.39
N TRP A 31 -13.36 8.44 10.52
CA TRP A 31 -12.75 8.16 11.82
C TRP A 31 -12.93 6.71 12.27
N ILE A 32 -14.12 6.15 12.07
CA ILE A 32 -14.38 4.73 12.37
C ILE A 32 -13.44 3.83 11.57
N ARG A 33 -13.27 4.07 10.26
CA ARG A 33 -12.33 3.31 9.41
C ARG A 33 -10.91 3.44 9.93
N PHE A 34 -10.48 4.67 10.19
CA PHE A 34 -9.12 4.94 10.64
C PHE A 34 -8.83 4.23 11.96
N VAL A 35 -9.69 4.36 12.97
CA VAL A 35 -9.52 3.70 14.28
C VAL A 35 -9.55 2.18 14.15
N GLY A 36 -10.49 1.63 13.37
CA GLY A 36 -10.59 0.18 13.15
C GLY A 36 -9.34 -0.40 12.48
N VAL A 37 -8.89 0.24 11.40
CA VAL A 37 -7.67 -0.19 10.69
C VAL A 37 -6.44 0.04 11.57
N PHE A 38 -6.34 1.17 12.28
CA PHE A 38 -5.27 1.43 13.24
C PHE A 38 -5.17 0.31 14.28
N TRP A 39 -6.29 -0.06 14.90
CA TRP A 39 -6.33 -1.17 15.85
C TRP A 39 -5.85 -2.49 15.23
N ILE A 40 -6.31 -2.84 14.02
CA ILE A 40 -5.92 -4.07 13.34
C ILE A 40 -4.41 -4.08 13.03
N LEU A 41 -3.89 -3.00 12.45
CA LEU A 41 -2.48 -2.91 12.07
C LEU A 41 -1.57 -2.98 13.30
N LEU A 42 -1.97 -2.39 14.43
CA LEU A 42 -1.16 -2.41 15.64
C LEU A 42 -1.25 -3.73 16.41
N TYR A 43 -2.44 -4.25 16.65
CA TYR A 43 -2.62 -5.43 17.49
C TYR A 43 -2.44 -6.74 16.72
N HIS A 44 -3.04 -6.84 15.54
CA HIS A 44 -2.99 -8.08 14.76
C HIS A 44 -1.75 -8.15 13.88
N TRP A 45 -1.41 -7.04 13.21
CA TRP A 45 -0.24 -7.03 12.33
C TRP A 45 1.07 -6.68 13.04
N LYS A 46 0.99 -6.11 14.25
CA LYS A 46 2.15 -5.66 15.02
C LYS A 46 3.04 -4.72 14.21
N LEU A 47 2.42 -3.73 13.56
CA LEU A 47 3.12 -2.79 12.67
C LEU A 47 4.24 -1.99 13.35
N PHE A 48 4.29 -1.93 14.69
CA PHE A 48 5.44 -1.37 15.41
C PHE A 48 6.64 -2.30 15.51
N CYS A 49 6.44 -3.61 15.37
CA CYS A 49 7.50 -4.59 15.39
C CYS A 49 8.10 -4.73 14.00
N GLN A 50 9.38 -4.39 13.85
CA GLN A 50 10.09 -4.61 12.60
C GLN A 50 9.99 -6.09 12.15
N PRO A 51 9.95 -6.36 10.83
CA PRO A 51 9.87 -7.71 10.32
C PRO A 51 11.06 -8.54 10.81
N LYS A 52 10.78 -9.73 11.37
CA LYS A 52 11.82 -10.65 11.87
C LYS A 52 12.82 -11.03 10.76
N THR A 53 12.34 -11.19 9.54
CA THR A 53 13.19 -11.44 8.36
C THR A 53 13.69 -10.11 7.80
N ARG A 54 15.02 -9.94 7.77
CA ARG A 54 15.67 -8.71 7.28
C ARG A 54 15.80 -8.64 5.75
N THR A 55 14.92 -9.30 5.00
CA THR A 55 14.95 -9.24 3.53
C THR A 55 14.44 -7.87 3.04
N PRO A 56 15.00 -7.33 1.93
CA PRO A 56 14.53 -6.08 1.33
C PRO A 56 13.02 -6.08 1.07
N MET A 57 12.51 -7.21 0.59
CA MET A 57 11.09 -7.42 0.36
C MET A 57 10.23 -7.27 1.63
N ALA A 58 10.65 -7.89 2.74
CA ALA A 58 9.91 -7.79 4.00
C ALA A 58 9.91 -6.35 4.53
N ARG A 59 11.01 -5.61 4.37
CA ARG A 59 11.08 -4.17 4.70
C ARG A 59 10.20 -3.32 3.78
N ALA A 60 10.15 -3.62 2.49
CA ALA A 60 9.27 -2.93 1.56
C ALA A 60 7.79 -3.18 1.88
N LEU A 61 7.41 -4.42 2.24
CA LEU A 61 6.06 -4.74 2.69
C LEU A 61 5.72 -3.99 3.98
N PHE A 62 6.64 -3.97 4.93
CA PHE A 62 6.49 -3.19 6.16
C PHE A 62 6.33 -1.69 5.87
N GLY A 63 7.11 -1.12 4.96
CA GLY A 63 6.96 0.27 4.52
C GLY A 63 5.60 0.52 3.86
N ALA A 64 5.18 -0.36 2.96
CA ALA A 64 3.89 -0.28 2.28
C ALA A 64 2.70 -0.28 3.27
N SER A 65 2.81 -1.03 4.37
CA SER A 65 1.75 -1.07 5.38
C SER A 65 1.50 0.26 6.10
N TRP A 66 2.50 1.13 6.19
CA TRP A 66 2.34 2.46 6.79
C TRP A 66 1.46 3.39 5.95
N PHE A 67 1.41 3.20 4.63
CA PHE A 67 0.55 4.01 3.76
C PHE A 67 -0.94 3.79 4.01
N PHE A 68 -1.35 2.64 4.56
CA PHE A 68 -2.73 2.44 5.01
C PHE A 68 -3.09 3.40 6.14
N LEU A 69 -2.21 3.53 7.13
CA LEU A 69 -2.40 4.45 8.24
C LEU A 69 -2.40 5.89 7.78
N ILE A 70 -1.42 6.26 6.95
CA ILE A 70 -1.28 7.64 6.49
C ILE A 70 -2.48 8.03 5.61
N GLY A 71 -2.87 7.19 4.64
CA GLY A 71 -3.99 7.48 3.74
C GLY A 71 -5.32 7.61 4.48
N LEU A 72 -5.64 6.67 5.39
CA LEU A 72 -6.86 6.75 6.19
C LEU A 72 -6.81 7.86 7.23
N GLY A 73 -5.63 8.16 7.78
CA GLY A 73 -5.43 9.26 8.71
C GLY A 73 -5.67 10.62 8.05
N ILE A 74 -5.18 10.80 6.82
CA ILE A 74 -5.47 12.01 6.02
C ILE A 74 -6.97 12.15 5.80
N GLN A 75 -7.67 11.07 5.40
CA GLN A 75 -9.13 11.12 5.20
C GLN A 75 -9.91 11.47 6.48
N ALA A 76 -9.46 10.99 7.64
CA ALA A 76 -10.11 11.24 8.92
C ALA A 76 -9.84 12.65 9.48
N ILE A 77 -8.59 13.10 9.42
CA ILE A 77 -8.14 14.38 10.01
C ILE A 77 -8.38 15.56 9.07
N LEU A 78 -8.22 15.35 7.75
CA LEU A 78 -8.29 16.38 6.72
C LEU A 78 -9.34 16.01 5.65
N PRO A 79 -10.64 16.17 5.93
CA PRO A 79 -11.71 15.73 5.03
C PRO A 79 -11.69 16.41 3.66
N VAL A 80 -11.17 17.63 3.59
CA VAL A 80 -10.99 18.38 2.35
C VAL A 80 -10.04 17.64 1.39
N TRP A 81 -9.12 16.83 1.91
CA TRP A 81 -8.07 16.14 1.15
C TRP A 81 -8.32 14.63 1.05
N THR A 82 -9.59 14.24 1.14
CA THR A 82 -10.02 12.83 1.04
C THR A 82 -9.48 12.19 -0.23
N ILE A 83 -9.53 12.88 -1.36
CA ILE A 83 -9.04 12.37 -2.65
C ILE A 83 -7.55 12.04 -2.59
N ASP A 84 -6.73 12.92 -2.02
CA ASP A 84 -5.29 12.67 -1.91
C ASP A 84 -5.01 11.51 -0.94
N GLY A 85 -5.72 11.46 0.19
CA GLY A 85 -5.66 10.33 1.13
C GLY A 85 -6.06 8.98 0.48
N GLU A 86 -7.05 8.97 -0.40
CA GLU A 86 -7.47 7.79 -1.18
C GLU A 86 -6.39 7.35 -2.17
N HIS A 87 -5.74 8.29 -2.86
CA HIS A 87 -4.64 7.97 -3.77
C HIS A 87 -3.44 7.41 -3.01
N ILE A 88 -3.13 7.96 -1.84
CA ILE A 88 -2.05 7.45 -0.97
C ILE A 88 -2.36 6.02 -0.52
N LEU A 89 -3.60 5.78 -0.08
CA LEU A 89 -4.08 4.46 0.30
C LEU A 89 -4.02 3.46 -0.87
N PHE A 90 -4.45 3.89 -2.06
CA PHE A 90 -4.47 3.05 -3.26
C PHE A 90 -3.07 2.74 -3.77
N ILE A 91 -2.21 3.74 -3.95
CA ILE A 91 -0.88 3.60 -4.55
C ILE A 91 0.09 2.93 -3.57
N GLY A 92 0.26 3.54 -2.39
CA GLY A 92 1.25 3.09 -1.41
C GLY A 92 0.78 1.91 -0.57
N GLY A 93 -0.51 1.83 -0.26
CA GLY A 93 -1.09 0.73 0.51
C GLY A 93 -1.39 -0.47 -0.39
N PHE A 94 -2.47 -0.40 -1.16
CA PHE A 94 -2.97 -1.54 -1.93
C PHE A 94 -2.06 -1.92 -3.11
N GLY A 95 -1.72 -0.98 -3.97
CA GLY A 95 -0.93 -1.21 -5.18
C GLY A 95 0.44 -1.77 -4.86
N MET A 96 1.17 -1.11 -3.96
CA MET A 96 2.49 -1.59 -3.54
C MET A 96 2.42 -2.97 -2.85
N MET A 97 1.43 -3.23 -1.99
CA MET A 97 1.23 -4.56 -1.39
C MET A 97 0.98 -5.62 -2.44
N VAL A 98 0.12 -5.36 -3.43
CA VAL A 98 -0.17 -6.29 -4.52
C VAL A 98 1.09 -6.60 -5.30
N LEU A 99 1.86 -5.59 -5.71
CA LEU A 99 3.10 -5.80 -6.45
C LEU A 99 4.11 -6.62 -5.64
N LEU A 100 4.30 -6.29 -4.35
CA LEU A 100 5.23 -7.01 -3.48
C LEU A 100 4.77 -8.45 -3.24
N ILE A 101 3.50 -8.69 -2.89
CA ILE A 101 2.98 -10.04 -2.65
C ILE A 101 3.07 -10.88 -3.93
N SER A 102 2.67 -10.33 -5.08
CA SER A 102 2.81 -10.99 -6.39
C SER A 102 4.27 -11.33 -6.69
N SER A 103 5.20 -10.42 -6.39
CA SER A 103 6.64 -10.71 -6.50
C SER A 103 7.04 -11.93 -5.67
N ARG A 104 6.50 -12.08 -4.46
CA ARG A 104 6.76 -13.25 -3.60
C ARG A 104 6.31 -14.53 -4.26
N VAL A 105 5.09 -14.53 -4.78
CA VAL A 105 4.48 -15.71 -5.40
C VAL A 105 5.30 -16.12 -6.61
N ILE A 106 5.69 -15.15 -7.45
CA ILE A 106 6.54 -15.38 -8.62
C ILE A 106 7.89 -15.99 -8.22
N LEU A 107 8.55 -15.48 -7.18
CA LEU A 107 9.86 -16.00 -6.76
C LEU A 107 9.78 -17.32 -5.97
N ALA A 108 8.67 -17.58 -5.29
CA ALA A 108 8.48 -18.82 -4.53
C ALA A 108 8.18 -20.02 -5.44
N HIS A 109 7.46 -19.79 -6.55
CA HIS A 109 7.06 -20.83 -7.49
C HIS A 109 7.83 -20.82 -8.82
N GLY A 110 8.50 -19.72 -9.14
CA GLY A 110 9.28 -19.55 -10.36
C GLY A 110 10.80 -19.54 -10.13
N PRO A 111 11.58 -19.26 -11.18
CA PRO A 111 13.02 -19.14 -11.06
C PRO A 111 13.41 -17.87 -10.29
N GLY A 112 14.49 -17.95 -9.50
CA GLY A 112 15.08 -16.78 -8.85
C GLY A 112 14.68 -16.57 -7.39
N LYS A 113 14.36 -17.62 -6.63
CA LYS A 113 14.21 -17.55 -5.16
C LYS A 113 15.38 -16.82 -4.47
N ALA A 114 16.59 -16.91 -5.01
CA ALA A 114 17.75 -16.17 -4.52
C ALA A 114 17.55 -14.64 -4.59
N SER A 115 16.82 -14.13 -5.60
CA SER A 115 16.56 -12.70 -5.78
C SER A 115 15.64 -12.08 -4.73
N GLU A 116 15.02 -12.87 -3.85
CA GLU A 116 14.27 -12.33 -2.71
C GLU A 116 15.19 -11.58 -1.72
N LYS A 117 16.49 -11.89 -1.74
CA LYS A 117 17.51 -11.21 -0.92
C LYS A 117 18.08 -9.96 -1.59
N ASP A 118 17.88 -9.80 -2.90
CA ASP A 118 18.42 -8.67 -3.64
C ASP A 118 17.69 -7.40 -3.24
N TRP A 119 18.42 -6.30 -3.14
CA TRP A 119 17.84 -4.99 -2.82
C TRP A 119 17.03 -4.43 -4.00
N PHE A 120 17.46 -4.76 -5.21
CA PHE A 120 16.77 -4.45 -6.45
C PHE A 120 15.79 -5.59 -6.81
N PRO A 121 14.54 -5.28 -7.20
CA PRO A 121 13.97 -3.95 -7.45
C PRO A 121 13.21 -3.33 -6.25
N TYR A 122 13.16 -4.00 -5.10
CA TYR A 122 12.25 -3.64 -4.00
C TYR A 122 12.45 -2.24 -3.43
N TYR A 123 13.70 -1.83 -3.19
CA TYR A 123 13.98 -0.49 -2.65
C TYR A 123 13.63 0.63 -3.64
N PRO A 124 14.04 0.58 -4.92
CA PRO A 124 13.58 1.54 -5.92
C PRO A 124 12.05 1.65 -6.01
N LEU A 125 11.32 0.53 -5.98
CA LEU A 125 9.85 0.55 -5.98
C LEU A 125 9.30 1.30 -4.77
N LEU A 126 9.86 1.05 -3.57
CA LEU A 126 9.46 1.75 -2.35
C LEU A 126 9.77 3.25 -2.41
N VAL A 127 10.96 3.62 -2.88
CA VAL A 127 11.38 5.02 -3.03
C VAL A 127 10.46 5.77 -4.00
N LEU A 128 10.17 5.18 -5.16
CA LEU A 128 9.26 5.77 -6.14
C LEU A 128 7.81 5.86 -5.62
N ALA A 129 7.35 4.90 -4.81
CA ALA A 129 6.05 4.99 -4.14
C ALA A 129 6.02 6.14 -3.11
N VAL A 130 7.08 6.31 -2.33
CA VAL A 130 7.25 7.42 -1.38
C VAL A 130 7.31 8.77 -2.12
N LEU A 131 8.01 8.85 -3.26
CA LEU A 131 8.02 10.05 -4.11
C LEU A 131 6.63 10.37 -4.65
N THR A 132 5.88 9.36 -5.08
CA THR A 132 4.49 9.52 -5.53
C THR A 132 3.61 10.11 -4.44
N PHE A 133 3.79 9.67 -3.19
CA PHE A 133 3.14 10.24 -2.02
C PHE A 133 3.51 11.71 -1.81
N PHE A 134 4.78 12.06 -1.85
CA PHE A 134 5.20 13.46 -1.68
C PHE A 134 4.66 14.37 -2.79
N PHE A 135 4.69 13.92 -4.04
CA PHE A 135 4.09 14.65 -5.16
C PHE A 135 2.57 14.83 -5.03
N ARG A 136 1.88 13.92 -4.33
CA ARG A 136 0.46 14.10 -3.97
C ARG A 136 0.26 15.11 -2.85
N LEU A 137 1.23 15.26 -1.94
CA LEU A 137 1.14 16.20 -0.83
C LEU A 137 1.65 17.62 -1.17
N PHE A 138 2.57 17.80 -2.11
CA PHE A 138 3.10 19.13 -2.40
C PHE A 138 2.09 20.17 -2.92
N PRO A 139 1.02 19.83 -3.67
CA PRO A 139 -0.03 20.77 -4.05
C PRO A 139 -0.70 21.50 -2.88
N LEU A 140 -0.55 20.98 -1.66
CA LEU A 140 -1.11 21.56 -0.43
C LEU A 140 -0.37 22.82 0.00
N PHE A 141 0.94 22.86 -0.26
CA PHE A 141 1.81 23.97 0.10
C PHE A 141 1.97 24.95 -1.05
N TRP A 142 1.92 24.45 -2.30
CA TRP A 142 2.02 25.26 -3.51
C TRP A 142 0.93 24.92 -4.54
N PRO A 143 -0.29 25.45 -4.38
CA PRO A 143 -1.41 25.18 -5.28
C PRO A 143 -1.18 25.64 -6.72
N GLU A 144 -0.38 26.69 -6.93
CA GLU A 144 -0.06 27.27 -8.25
C GLU A 144 0.54 26.25 -9.22
N PHE A 145 1.33 25.31 -8.69
CA PHE A 145 2.00 24.27 -9.48
C PHE A 145 1.32 22.89 -9.36
N ARG A 146 0.04 22.84 -8.93
CA ARG A 146 -0.69 21.59 -8.66
C ARG A 146 -0.58 20.57 -9.79
N TRP A 147 -0.77 21.01 -11.04
CA TRP A 147 -0.73 20.11 -12.19
C TRP A 147 0.65 19.47 -12.37
N ILE A 148 1.73 20.25 -12.20
CA ILE A 148 3.11 19.75 -12.33
C ILE A 148 3.38 18.65 -11.30
N TRP A 149 2.99 18.89 -10.03
CA TRP A 149 3.15 17.89 -8.97
C TRP A 149 2.32 16.63 -9.22
N LEU A 150 1.06 16.77 -9.64
CA LEU A 150 0.20 15.62 -9.95
C LEU A 150 0.71 14.80 -11.15
N THR A 151 1.23 15.47 -12.18
CA THR A 151 1.89 14.80 -13.31
C THR A 151 3.15 14.07 -12.84
N GLY A 152 3.95 14.67 -11.96
CA GLY A 152 5.09 14.01 -11.31
C GLY A 152 4.69 12.75 -10.55
N ALA A 153 3.57 12.80 -9.80
CA ALA A 153 3.01 11.63 -9.11
C ALA A 153 2.64 10.51 -10.11
N ALA A 154 1.97 10.86 -11.21
CA ALA A 154 1.58 9.90 -12.24
C ALA A 154 2.81 9.24 -12.91
N PHE A 155 3.82 10.03 -13.28
CA PHE A 155 5.07 9.50 -13.84
C PHE A 155 5.82 8.60 -12.86
N SER A 156 5.94 9.02 -11.61
CA SER A 156 6.59 8.23 -10.57
C SER A 156 5.91 6.87 -10.40
N TRP A 157 4.58 6.83 -10.39
CA TRP A 157 3.85 5.57 -10.31
C TRP A 157 3.97 4.71 -11.58
N ALA A 158 3.95 5.32 -12.76
CA ALA A 158 4.18 4.61 -14.01
C ALA A 158 5.57 3.93 -14.03
N LEU A 159 6.60 4.61 -13.49
CA LEU A 159 7.93 4.02 -13.32
C LEU A 159 7.95 2.85 -12.33
N VAL A 160 7.17 2.89 -11.24
CA VAL A 160 7.02 1.73 -10.34
C VAL A 160 6.50 0.52 -11.12
N LEU A 161 5.41 0.71 -11.88
CA LEU A 161 4.79 -0.37 -12.65
C LEU A 161 5.73 -0.91 -13.73
N LEU A 162 6.43 -0.02 -14.44
CA LEU A 162 7.40 -0.40 -15.48
C LEU A 162 8.57 -1.17 -14.88
N LEU A 163 9.18 -0.65 -13.81
CA LEU A 163 10.31 -1.30 -13.15
C LEU A 163 9.93 -2.68 -12.62
N TRP A 164 8.75 -2.79 -11.99
CA TRP A 164 8.22 -4.07 -11.53
C TRP A 164 7.99 -5.02 -12.70
N GLY A 165 7.34 -4.55 -13.77
CA GLY A 165 7.03 -5.33 -14.95
C GLY A 165 8.29 -5.91 -15.61
N VAL A 166 9.29 -5.08 -15.87
CA VAL A 166 10.58 -5.50 -16.44
C VAL A 166 11.32 -6.48 -15.53
N SER A 167 11.21 -6.34 -14.22
CA SER A 167 11.93 -7.19 -13.26
C SER A 167 11.29 -8.56 -13.04
N PHE A 168 9.96 -8.65 -13.11
CA PHE A 168 9.22 -9.86 -12.71
C PHE A 168 8.49 -10.57 -13.84
N LEU A 169 7.99 -9.87 -14.87
CA LEU A 169 7.29 -10.53 -15.99
C LEU A 169 8.16 -11.53 -16.76
N PRO A 170 9.47 -11.26 -17.04
CA PRO A 170 10.31 -12.24 -17.70
C PRO A 170 10.45 -13.55 -16.92
N LYS A 171 10.42 -13.48 -15.59
CA LYS A 171 10.52 -14.66 -14.70
C LYS A 171 9.29 -15.56 -14.86
N ILE A 172 8.10 -14.98 -14.97
CA ILE A 172 6.86 -15.71 -15.26
C ILE A 172 6.95 -16.42 -16.61
N CYS A 173 7.30 -15.68 -17.67
CA CYS A 173 7.38 -16.23 -19.03
C CYS A 173 8.41 -17.37 -19.12
N SER A 174 9.54 -17.26 -18.42
CA SER A 174 10.55 -18.31 -18.38
C SER A 174 10.09 -19.57 -17.64
N SER A 175 9.17 -19.43 -16.68
CA SER A 175 8.63 -20.55 -15.91
C SER A 175 7.63 -21.40 -16.72
N ILE A 176 6.94 -20.81 -17.70
CA ILE A 176 5.95 -21.51 -18.53
C ILE A 176 6.63 -22.38 -19.61
N LYS A 177 7.86 -22.03 -20.02
CA LYS A 177 8.61 -22.74 -21.07
C LYS A 177 9.32 -24.01 -20.59
N LYS A 178 9.27 -24.32 -19.29
CA LYS A 178 9.83 -25.53 -18.69
C LYS A 178 8.72 -26.53 -18.41
#